data_AF-A0A198FNQ6-F1
#
_entry.id   AF-A0A198FNQ6-F1
#
_cell.length_a   1.000
_cell.length_b   1.000
_cell.length_c   1.000
_cell.angle_alpha   90.00
_cell.angle_beta   90.00
_cell.angle_gamma   90.00
#
_symmetry.space_group_name_H-M   'P 1'
#
loop_
_entity.id
_entity.type
_entity.pdbx_description
1 polymer ?
#
loop_
_entity_poly.entity_id
_entity_poly.type
_entity_poly.pdbx_seq_one_letter_code
_entity_poly.pdbx_strand_id
1 'polypeptide(L)'
;MVIAIIGIMAATLARYLTKVADENYRKMVTDAVVTEVSNFYRLINNYNIYVYQNNSEPEKDDIILQRNPVYDLKYEPTLTYGQRVTNYIDDDISESNYQTWTDDKGNYTDRSIYTNKICNFKNTSVDNRFAFNTVDDFLSCNISPIIKNSEFTLERIDLQGNQENRDIYRVDFFLAYHPESSDNKLGFEAYTKHFIESFNQKGLIYDSASIIYRPANTTAINKWQLMRVGDNRGAKIIELGDTISYITKFEKNKNYGIRFSFYTDMKKIKDNELLKADGSVFAEKLCWSEKDQDIGPCISPYNNKLDENNKLLITSGNKNKSDQAPGLCWSKDKSHLVNCLGMKKDEKGDDSLLYLTSVTDNNQEKTGTLVSNIIMHDEENKEYYTPVRAMYLNFKGVSIRQAGYNGDYANENGNIILKQQECPINPIDGKSKLYPRLSASISSFVGFKNKSDKVEGMNLSSQSQTRETENYDNALTGSVILQINQKNDNWYITSTVSESDTNKFDVYANPKSVSIIALTWCSSEPQ
;
A
#
# COMPACT_ATOMS: atom_id res chain seq x y z
N MET A 1 49.89 17.59 31.23
CA MET A 1 49.61 17.06 29.88
C MET A 1 48.21 16.43 29.77
N VAL A 2 47.77 15.61 30.73
CA VAL A 2 46.44 14.97 30.74
C VAL A 2 45.26 15.98 30.75
N ILE A 3 45.35 17.06 31.54
CA ILE A 3 44.31 18.11 31.60
C ILE A 3 44.13 18.83 30.24
N ALA A 4 45.22 19.04 29.50
CA ALA A 4 45.16 19.67 28.18
C ALA A 4 44.49 18.76 27.14
N ILE A 5 44.73 17.44 27.21
CA ILE A 5 44.10 16.47 26.30
C ILE A 5 42.61 16.34 26.60
N ILE A 6 42.21 16.30 27.87
CA ILE A 6 40.79 16.29 28.28
C ILE A 6 40.10 17.60 27.84
N GLY A 7 40.77 18.75 28.00
CA GLY A 7 40.27 20.05 27.54
C GLY A 7 40.07 20.11 26.02
N ILE A 8 40.99 19.56 25.23
CA ILE A 8 40.86 19.48 23.77
C ILE A 8 39.69 18.55 23.38
N MET A 9 39.57 17.38 24.01
CA MET A 9 38.48 16.44 23.73
C MET A 9 37.10 17.02 24.08
N ALA A 10 36.98 17.69 25.23
CA ALA A 10 35.76 18.36 25.64
C ALA A 10 35.39 19.50 24.68
N ALA A 11 36.37 20.28 24.21
CA ALA A 11 36.14 21.34 23.22
C ALA A 11 35.70 20.78 21.86
N THR A 12 36.27 19.67 21.40
CA THR A 12 35.82 18.99 20.17
C THR A 12 34.42 18.41 20.30
N LEU A 13 34.09 17.81 21.44
CA LEU A 13 32.75 17.28 21.70
C LEU A 13 31.72 18.41 21.76
N ALA A 14 32.03 19.51 22.45
CA ALA A 14 31.18 20.69 22.51
C ALA A 14 30.91 21.26 21.10
N ARG A 15 31.95 21.42 20.27
CA ARG A 15 31.81 21.87 18.87
C ARG A 15 30.97 20.91 18.02
N TYR A 16 31.13 19.59 18.22
CA TYR A 16 30.33 18.59 17.54
C TYR A 16 28.85 18.69 17.93
N LEU A 17 28.55 18.80 19.22
CA LEU A 17 27.18 18.95 19.72
C LEU A 17 26.53 20.25 19.23
N THR A 18 27.27 21.37 19.21
CA THR A 18 26.78 22.64 18.63
C THR A 18 26.48 22.46 17.14
N LYS A 19 27.38 21.83 16.37
CA LYS A 19 27.14 21.57 14.95
C LYS A 19 25.88 20.73 14.71
N VAL A 20 25.66 19.67 15.49
CA VAL A 20 24.47 18.82 15.37
C VAL A 20 23.20 19.61 15.75
N ALA A 21 23.26 20.41 16.81
CA ALA A 21 22.13 21.26 17.21
C ALA A 21 21.78 22.29 16.12
N ASP A 22 22.78 22.95 15.55
CA ASP A 22 22.59 23.94 14.49
C ASP A 22 22.04 23.29 13.21
N GLU A 23 22.55 22.12 12.80
CA GLU A 23 22.03 21.37 11.64
C GLU A 23 20.56 20.96 11.85
N ASN A 24 20.22 20.47 13.04
CA ASN A 24 18.85 20.11 13.37
C ASN A 24 17.92 21.33 13.40
N TYR A 25 18.40 22.45 13.95
CA TYR A 25 17.65 23.70 13.95
C TYR A 25 17.35 24.17 12.53
N ARG A 26 18.37 24.21 11.65
CA ARG A 26 18.21 24.57 10.24
C ARG A 26 17.19 23.68 9.55
N LYS A 27 17.29 22.36 9.74
CA LYS A 27 16.32 21.41 9.20
C LYS A 27 14.89 21.68 9.68
N MET A 28 14.69 21.93 10.97
CA MET A 28 13.36 22.25 11.52
C MET A 28 12.79 23.53 10.90
N VAL A 29 13.61 24.57 10.75
CA VAL A 29 13.21 25.83 10.13
C VAL A 29 12.85 25.62 8.66
N THR A 30 13.69 24.94 7.87
CA THR A 30 13.38 24.66 6.45
C THR A 30 12.17 23.77 6.31
N ASP A 31 12.03 22.71 7.10
CA ASP A 31 10.86 21.81 7.05
C ASP A 31 9.57 22.59 7.33
N ALA A 32 9.59 23.54 8.27
CA ALA A 32 8.46 24.39 8.57
C ALA A 32 8.13 25.36 7.42
N VAL A 33 9.12 26.09 6.89
CA VAL A 33 8.95 27.00 5.75
C VAL A 33 8.45 26.24 4.52
N VAL A 34 9.07 25.11 4.19
CA VAL A 34 8.69 24.29 3.04
C VAL A 34 7.31 23.69 3.21
N THR A 35 6.92 23.29 4.43
CA THR A 35 5.54 22.84 4.67
C THR A 35 4.54 23.94 4.33
N GLU A 36 4.78 25.18 4.78
CA GLU A 36 3.94 26.33 4.46
C GLU A 36 3.88 26.62 2.95
N VAL A 37 5.03 26.67 2.28
CA VAL A 37 5.14 26.85 0.82
C VAL A 37 4.39 25.74 0.07
N SER A 38 4.63 24.48 0.43
CA SER A 38 4.02 23.31 -0.24
C SER A 38 2.51 23.27 -0.08
N ASN A 39 2.01 23.65 1.08
CA ASN A 39 0.60 23.70 1.40
C ASN A 39 -0.14 24.76 0.58
N PHE A 40 0.44 25.95 0.46
CA PHE A 40 -0.11 26.99 -0.39
C PHE A 40 0.01 26.64 -1.88
N TYR A 41 1.15 26.07 -2.30
CA TYR A 41 1.32 25.60 -3.67
C TYR A 41 0.31 24.52 -4.04
N ARG A 42 -0.03 23.63 -3.10
CA ARG A 42 -1.11 22.64 -3.28
C ARG A 42 -2.48 23.30 -3.43
N LEU A 43 -2.78 24.36 -2.67
CA LEU A 43 -4.00 25.14 -2.88
C LEU A 43 -4.05 25.70 -4.31
N ILE A 44 -2.95 26.29 -4.79
CA ILE A 44 -2.89 26.83 -6.16
C ILE A 44 -3.05 25.72 -7.21
N ASN A 45 -2.50 24.53 -7.01
CA ASN A 45 -2.61 23.43 -7.97
C ASN A 45 -3.98 22.72 -7.98
N ASN A 46 -4.95 23.18 -7.19
CA ASN A 46 -6.32 22.70 -7.24
C ASN A 46 -7.22 23.74 -7.93
N TYR A 47 -7.69 23.40 -9.14
CA TYR A 47 -8.58 24.28 -9.91
C TYR A 47 -9.96 24.40 -9.24
N ASN A 48 -10.45 23.30 -8.69
CA ASN A 48 -11.63 23.24 -7.83
C ASN A 48 -11.24 22.71 -6.44
N ILE A 49 -12.00 23.11 -5.41
CA ILE A 49 -11.81 22.73 -4.02
C ILE A 49 -13.14 22.28 -3.41
N TYR A 50 -13.08 21.32 -2.49
CA TYR A 50 -14.26 20.84 -1.76
C TYR A 50 -14.60 21.79 -0.60
N VAL A 51 -15.87 22.19 -0.52
CA VAL A 51 -16.38 23.13 0.50
C VAL A 51 -17.70 22.63 1.10
N TYR A 52 -17.97 23.00 2.36
CA TYR A 52 -19.25 22.73 3.02
C TYR A 52 -20.32 23.78 2.65
N GLN A 53 -21.48 23.33 2.18
CA GLN A 53 -22.53 24.16 1.58
C GLN A 53 -23.21 25.13 2.55
N ASN A 54 -23.34 24.79 3.85
CA ASN A 54 -24.18 25.54 4.80
C ASN A 54 -23.45 26.33 5.89
N ASN A 55 -22.12 26.49 5.84
CA ASN A 55 -21.34 27.27 6.84
C ASN A 55 -21.61 26.92 8.32
N SER A 56 -22.30 25.80 8.57
CA SER A 56 -22.75 25.27 9.85
C SER A 56 -22.28 23.81 9.91
N GLU A 57 -22.18 23.23 11.10
CA GLU A 57 -21.48 21.97 11.41
C GLU A 57 -21.56 20.84 10.36
N PRO A 58 -20.49 20.03 10.23
CA PRO A 58 -20.32 19.07 9.14
C PRO A 58 -21.26 17.88 9.27
N GLU A 59 -22.46 17.96 8.72
CA GLU A 59 -23.13 16.77 8.21
C GLU A 59 -22.42 16.36 6.91
N LYS A 60 -22.02 15.08 6.81
CA LYS A 60 -21.18 14.54 5.72
C LYS A 60 -21.80 14.67 4.33
N ASP A 61 -23.06 15.05 4.23
CA ASP A 61 -23.85 15.08 2.99
C ASP A 61 -23.90 16.46 2.30
N ASP A 62 -23.23 17.49 2.86
CA ASP A 62 -23.26 18.88 2.36
C ASP A 62 -21.92 19.33 1.69
N ILE A 63 -21.14 18.41 1.12
CA ILE A 63 -19.87 18.74 0.44
C ILE A 63 -20.12 19.01 -1.04
N ILE A 64 -19.76 20.20 -1.51
CA ILE A 64 -19.81 20.57 -2.93
C ILE A 64 -18.41 20.86 -3.47
N LEU A 65 -18.22 20.59 -4.76
CA LEU A 65 -17.03 20.99 -5.49
C LEU A 65 -17.23 22.42 -6.02
N GLN A 66 -16.36 23.35 -5.64
CA GLN A 66 -16.43 24.74 -6.05
C GLN A 66 -15.12 25.17 -6.72
N ARG A 67 -15.18 26.04 -7.73
CA ARG A 67 -13.98 26.65 -8.30
C ARG A 67 -13.18 27.38 -7.21
N ASN A 68 -11.87 27.13 -7.19
CA ASN A 68 -10.96 27.77 -6.26
C ASN A 68 -11.01 29.29 -6.46
N PRO A 69 -11.16 30.10 -5.38
CA PRO A 69 -11.23 31.56 -5.48
C PRO A 69 -10.09 32.22 -6.26
N VAL A 70 -8.90 31.61 -6.28
CA VAL A 70 -7.79 32.15 -7.10
C VAL A 70 -8.08 32.07 -8.59
N TYR A 71 -8.92 31.13 -9.05
CA TYR A 71 -9.32 30.95 -10.46
C TYR A 71 -10.73 31.47 -10.79
N ASP A 72 -11.51 31.89 -9.79
CA ASP A 72 -12.89 32.30 -9.98
C ASP A 72 -13.03 33.83 -10.11
N LEU A 73 -13.60 34.25 -11.24
CA LEU A 73 -13.87 35.66 -11.56
C LEU A 73 -14.94 36.27 -10.66
N LYS A 74 -15.77 35.46 -10.00
CA LYS A 74 -16.80 35.92 -9.05
C LYS A 74 -16.21 36.72 -7.87
N TYR A 75 -14.93 36.55 -7.57
CA TYR A 75 -14.24 37.22 -6.47
C TYR A 75 -13.53 38.53 -6.86
N GLU A 76 -13.89 39.14 -8.00
CA GLU A 76 -13.46 40.49 -8.44
C GLU A 76 -14.09 41.64 -7.59
N PRO A 77 -13.37 42.72 -7.20
CA PRO A 77 -11.98 42.82 -6.76
C PRO A 77 -11.90 43.22 -5.26
N THR A 78 -12.76 42.66 -4.40
CA THR A 78 -12.71 42.97 -2.96
C THR A 78 -11.56 42.26 -2.23
N LEU A 79 -10.88 41.31 -2.89
CA LEU A 79 -9.79 40.49 -2.36
C LEU A 79 -8.64 40.31 -3.35
N THR A 80 -7.46 40.00 -2.83
CA THR A 80 -6.22 39.88 -3.61
C THR A 80 -6.13 38.59 -4.43
N TYR A 81 -7.07 37.63 -4.30
CA TYR A 81 -7.10 36.35 -5.04
C TYR A 81 -6.87 36.47 -6.55
N GLY A 82 -7.39 37.55 -7.14
CA GLY A 82 -7.30 37.82 -8.56
C GLY A 82 -6.00 38.46 -9.04
N GLN A 83 -5.18 38.99 -8.13
CA GLN A 83 -3.98 39.71 -8.52
C GLN A 83 -2.98 38.76 -9.19
N ARG A 84 -2.40 39.22 -10.30
CA ARG A 84 -1.33 38.53 -11.02
C ARG A 84 -0.20 39.49 -11.30
N VAL A 85 1.02 38.99 -11.15
CA VAL A 85 2.19 39.64 -11.71
C VAL A 85 2.44 39.13 -13.14
N THR A 86 3.09 39.93 -13.97
CA THR A 86 3.36 39.58 -15.38
C THR A 86 4.84 39.43 -15.68
N ASN A 87 5.73 39.68 -14.72
CA ASN A 87 7.17 39.62 -14.90
C ASN A 87 7.65 38.18 -15.16
N TYR A 88 8.53 38.01 -16.15
CA TYR A 88 9.25 36.76 -16.35
C TYR A 88 10.24 36.52 -15.19
N ILE A 89 10.83 35.33 -15.15
CA ILE A 89 11.65 34.91 -14.00
C ILE A 89 12.90 35.80 -13.86
N ASP A 90 13.44 36.24 -14.99
CA ASP A 90 14.65 37.06 -15.05
C ASP A 90 14.41 38.58 -15.03
N ASP A 91 13.14 38.98 -15.16
CA ASP A 91 12.71 40.37 -15.16
C ASP A 91 12.80 40.99 -13.76
N ASP A 92 12.79 42.33 -13.71
CA ASP A 92 12.67 43.04 -12.44
C ASP A 92 11.38 42.62 -11.69
N ILE A 93 11.48 42.47 -10.37
CA ILE A 93 10.37 42.08 -9.51
C ILE A 93 9.29 43.15 -9.56
N SER A 94 8.03 42.74 -9.74
CA SER A 94 6.89 43.65 -9.79
C SER A 94 6.74 44.42 -8.48
N GLU A 95 6.45 45.72 -8.53
CA GLU A 95 6.14 46.52 -7.34
C GLU A 95 4.64 46.48 -6.95
N SER A 96 3.81 45.77 -7.72
CA SER A 96 2.34 45.69 -7.52
C SER A 96 1.76 44.32 -7.90
N ASN A 97 0.47 44.13 -7.59
CA ASN A 97 -0.32 42.93 -7.92
C ASN A 97 0.23 41.60 -7.35
N TYR A 98 0.88 41.68 -6.20
CA TYR A 98 1.38 40.54 -5.45
C TYR A 98 0.53 40.29 -4.20
N GLN A 99 0.60 39.06 -3.69
CA GLN A 99 -0.03 38.68 -2.43
C GLN A 99 0.89 39.05 -1.27
N THR A 100 0.42 39.88 -0.36
CA THR A 100 1.08 40.07 0.94
C THR A 100 0.82 38.84 1.81
N TRP A 101 1.87 38.33 2.46
CA TRP A 101 1.76 37.23 3.40
C TRP A 101 1.84 37.72 4.86
N THR A 102 2.58 38.82 5.06
CA THR A 102 2.69 39.55 6.32
C THR A 102 2.29 41.02 6.19
N ASP A 103 1.91 41.63 7.31
CA ASP A 103 1.81 43.09 7.44
C ASP A 103 3.20 43.76 7.44
N ASP A 104 3.22 45.11 7.45
CA ASP A 104 4.46 45.92 7.48
C ASP A 104 5.35 45.70 8.73
N LYS A 105 4.83 44.97 9.73
CA LYS A 105 5.53 44.61 10.98
C LYS A 105 5.98 43.13 10.98
N GLY A 106 5.74 42.38 9.90
CA GLY A 106 6.10 40.97 9.79
C GLY A 106 5.09 40.01 10.47
N ASN A 107 3.88 40.47 10.83
CA ASN A 107 2.83 39.59 11.35
C ASN A 107 2.04 38.97 10.18
N TYR A 108 1.75 37.68 10.27
CA TYR A 108 1.05 36.92 9.23
C TYR A 108 -0.48 37.15 9.20
N THR A 109 -0.92 38.41 9.23
CA THR A 109 -2.35 38.78 9.20
C THR A 109 -2.97 38.53 7.83
N ASP A 110 -2.23 38.80 6.76
CA ASP A 110 -2.74 38.76 5.39
C ASP A 110 -2.85 37.32 4.86
N ARG A 111 -1.98 36.42 5.36
CA ARG A 111 -2.09 34.95 5.19
C ARG A 111 -3.49 34.39 5.53
N SER A 112 -4.20 35.01 6.48
CA SER A 112 -5.52 34.53 6.92
C SER A 112 -6.52 34.38 5.77
N ILE A 113 -6.28 35.07 4.66
CA ILE A 113 -7.14 35.01 3.47
C ILE A 113 -7.17 33.65 2.79
N TYR A 114 -6.16 32.81 3.05
CA TYR A 114 -6.03 31.48 2.46
C TYR A 114 -6.25 30.37 3.50
N THR A 115 -6.66 30.73 4.72
CA THR A 115 -6.99 29.77 5.79
C THR A 115 -8.47 29.44 5.81
N ASN A 116 -8.80 28.29 6.38
CA ASN A 116 -10.19 27.86 6.53
C ASN A 116 -10.98 28.88 7.36
N LYS A 117 -12.24 29.15 6.97
CA LYS A 117 -13.16 30.03 7.71
C LYS A 117 -13.25 29.70 9.19
N ILE A 118 -13.09 28.42 9.58
CA ILE A 118 -13.13 28.01 10.99
C ILE A 118 -12.07 28.73 11.87
N CYS A 119 -10.97 29.14 11.25
CA CYS A 119 -9.89 29.86 11.92
C CYS A 119 -10.30 31.27 12.39
N ASN A 120 -11.35 31.85 11.80
CA ASN A 120 -11.75 33.25 12.00
C ASN A 120 -12.92 33.45 13.00
N PHE A 121 -13.47 32.39 13.61
CA PHE A 121 -14.65 32.48 14.50
C PHE A 121 -14.46 33.28 15.82
N LYS A 122 -13.24 33.71 16.16
CA LYS A 122 -12.95 34.34 17.46
C LYS A 122 -12.96 35.88 17.47
N ASN A 123 -13.04 36.55 16.32
CA ASN A 123 -13.09 38.03 16.26
C ASN A 123 -14.46 38.51 15.75
N THR A 124 -15.13 39.33 16.55
CA THR A 124 -16.48 39.87 16.34
C THR A 124 -16.62 40.90 15.22
N SER A 125 -15.55 41.21 14.49
CA SER A 125 -15.62 41.88 13.19
C SER A 125 -15.56 40.81 12.12
N VAL A 126 -16.72 40.21 11.80
CA VAL A 126 -16.83 39.23 10.72
C VAL A 126 -16.50 39.93 9.43
N ASP A 127 -15.25 39.82 9.03
CA ASP A 127 -14.87 40.13 7.68
C ASP A 127 -15.39 38.98 6.80
N ASN A 128 -16.59 39.18 6.25
CA ASN A 128 -17.31 38.24 5.37
C ASN A 128 -16.53 37.87 4.08
N ARG A 129 -15.27 38.29 3.97
CA ARG A 129 -14.36 38.05 2.85
C ARG A 129 -13.86 36.59 2.74
N PHE A 130 -13.95 35.75 3.77
CA PHE A 130 -13.47 34.34 3.75
C PHE A 130 -14.59 33.31 3.71
N ALA A 131 -15.34 33.28 2.61
CA ALA A 131 -16.59 32.55 2.50
C ALA A 131 -16.47 31.05 2.14
N PHE A 132 -15.36 30.35 2.43
CA PHE A 132 -15.25 28.90 2.18
C PHE A 132 -14.78 28.16 3.42
N ASN A 133 -15.68 27.32 3.95
CA ASN A 133 -15.31 26.26 4.87
C ASN A 133 -14.84 25.09 4.01
N THR A 134 -13.54 25.01 3.72
CA THR A 134 -12.98 23.92 2.92
C THR A 134 -13.03 22.62 3.71
N VAL A 135 -13.19 21.50 3.01
CA VAL A 135 -13.08 20.16 3.62
C VAL A 135 -11.63 19.89 4.03
N ASP A 136 -10.70 20.27 3.17
CA ASP A 136 -9.26 20.16 3.43
C ASP A 136 -8.70 21.46 4.01
N ASP A 137 -7.92 21.32 5.09
CA ASP A 137 -7.12 22.41 5.62
C ASP A 137 -5.80 22.49 4.84
N PHE A 138 -5.79 23.28 3.76
CA PHE A 138 -4.56 23.54 3.00
C PHE A 138 -3.51 24.19 3.88
N LEU A 139 -3.88 25.25 4.61
CA LEU A 139 -3.03 25.98 5.53
C LEU A 139 -3.57 25.88 6.95
N SER A 140 -2.68 25.67 7.92
CA SER A 140 -3.03 25.75 9.35
C SER A 140 -3.53 27.14 9.71
N CYS A 141 -4.41 27.29 10.70
CA CYS A 141 -4.94 28.62 11.10
C CYS A 141 -3.84 29.63 11.48
N ASN A 142 -2.83 29.16 12.21
CA ASN A 142 -1.69 29.97 12.62
C ASN A 142 -0.43 29.51 11.87
N ILE A 143 0.45 30.45 11.55
CA ILE A 143 1.79 30.14 11.07
C ILE A 143 2.55 29.31 12.13
N SER A 144 3.46 28.45 11.68
CA SER A 144 4.31 27.69 12.59
C SER A 144 5.11 28.63 13.52
N PRO A 145 5.10 28.40 14.84
CA PRO A 145 5.96 29.15 15.77
C PRO A 145 7.44 29.06 15.43
N ILE A 146 7.87 27.98 14.77
CA ILE A 146 9.26 27.80 14.32
C ILE A 146 9.60 28.87 13.28
N ILE A 147 8.73 29.10 12.28
CA ILE A 147 8.95 30.13 11.26
C ILE A 147 8.96 31.52 11.94
N LYS A 148 7.96 31.79 12.78
CA LYS A 148 7.79 33.09 13.46
C LYS A 148 9.01 33.50 14.29
N ASN A 149 9.71 32.53 14.88
CA ASN A 149 10.88 32.76 15.73
C ASN A 149 12.21 32.45 15.03
N SER A 150 12.20 32.23 13.72
CA SER A 150 13.40 31.95 12.93
C SER A 150 13.97 33.22 12.28
N GLU A 151 15.11 33.06 11.63
CA GLU A 151 15.73 34.10 10.81
C GLU A 151 15.01 34.30 9.46
N PHE A 152 13.91 33.61 9.20
CA PHE A 152 13.19 33.70 7.94
C PHE A 152 11.74 34.15 8.10
N THR A 153 11.33 35.09 7.25
CA THR A 153 9.95 35.56 7.13
C THR A 153 9.46 35.37 5.71
N LEU A 154 8.38 34.62 5.51
CA LEU A 154 7.71 34.57 4.21
C LEU A 154 6.84 35.83 4.09
N GLU A 155 7.29 36.83 3.34
CA GLU A 155 6.65 38.16 3.31
C GLU A 155 5.63 38.30 2.18
N ARG A 156 5.87 37.62 1.06
CA ARG A 156 5.15 37.86 -0.20
C ARG A 156 5.08 36.61 -1.08
N ILE A 157 3.99 36.51 -1.82
CA ILE A 157 3.82 35.50 -2.86
C ILE A 157 3.38 36.18 -4.17
N ASP A 158 4.09 35.87 -5.25
CA ASP A 158 3.70 36.30 -6.59
C ASP A 158 3.00 35.17 -7.32
N LEU A 159 1.79 35.45 -7.79
CA LEU A 159 1.07 34.59 -8.72
C LEU A 159 1.31 35.14 -10.13
N GLN A 160 2.29 34.61 -10.83
CA GLN A 160 2.61 35.04 -12.19
C GLN A 160 1.64 34.40 -13.17
N GLY A 161 1.01 35.20 -14.03
CA GLY A 161 0.07 34.68 -15.01
C GLY A 161 -0.78 35.75 -15.67
N ASN A 162 -1.97 35.38 -16.11
CA ASN A 162 -2.90 36.27 -16.78
C ASN A 162 -4.06 36.63 -15.83
N GLN A 163 -4.21 37.92 -15.56
CA GLN A 163 -5.20 38.44 -14.62
C GLN A 163 -6.64 38.30 -15.12
N GLU A 164 -6.86 38.45 -16.42
CA GLU A 164 -8.19 38.44 -17.04
C GLU A 164 -8.82 37.04 -17.00
N ASN A 165 -8.03 36.01 -17.32
CA ASN A 165 -8.50 34.62 -17.31
C ASN A 165 -8.16 33.86 -16.02
N ARG A 166 -7.49 34.53 -15.07
CA ARG A 166 -7.02 33.99 -13.78
C ARG A 166 -5.99 32.87 -13.87
N ASP A 167 -5.40 32.62 -15.03
CA ASP A 167 -4.36 31.61 -15.15
C ASP A 167 -3.14 31.97 -14.29
N ILE A 168 -2.48 30.96 -13.75
CA ILE A 168 -1.23 31.07 -12.98
C ILE A 168 -0.21 30.15 -13.65
N TYR A 169 0.86 30.68 -14.20
CA TYR A 169 1.93 29.90 -14.84
C TYR A 169 3.16 29.71 -13.96
N ARG A 170 3.34 30.55 -12.93
CA ARG A 170 4.41 30.40 -11.94
C ARG A 170 3.98 30.98 -10.60
N VAL A 171 4.44 30.37 -9.51
CA VAL A 171 4.28 30.88 -8.16
C VAL A 171 5.66 31.17 -7.58
N ASP A 172 5.88 32.40 -7.13
CA ASP A 172 7.13 32.80 -6.48
C ASP A 172 6.92 33.12 -5.00
N PHE A 173 7.74 32.55 -4.12
CA PHE A 173 7.70 32.75 -2.67
C PHE A 173 8.90 33.57 -2.23
N PHE A 174 8.66 34.71 -1.58
CA PHE A 174 9.69 35.65 -1.15
C PHE A 174 9.98 35.50 0.33
N LEU A 175 11.13 34.89 0.63
CA LEU A 175 11.60 34.62 1.97
C LEU A 175 12.67 35.64 2.36
N ALA A 176 12.32 36.56 3.26
CA ALA A 176 13.26 37.53 3.82
C ALA A 176 14.16 36.85 4.85
N TYR A 177 15.45 37.18 4.85
CA TYR A 177 16.43 36.69 5.83
C TYR A 177 16.81 37.79 6.83
N HIS A 178 16.70 37.46 8.12
CA HIS A 178 16.95 38.32 9.27
C HIS A 178 18.01 37.68 10.16
N PRO A 179 19.31 37.86 9.85
CA PRO A 179 20.37 37.24 10.64
C PRO A 179 20.40 37.81 12.06
N GLU A 180 20.71 36.97 13.05
CA GLU A 180 20.89 37.40 14.44
C GLU A 180 22.04 38.42 14.60
N SER A 181 23.05 38.33 13.74
CA SER A 181 24.18 39.25 13.68
C SER A 181 24.30 39.89 12.30
N SER A 182 24.49 41.21 12.26
CA SER A 182 24.65 41.99 11.03
C SER A 182 25.88 41.58 10.19
N ASP A 183 26.81 40.83 10.77
CA ASP A 183 27.97 40.28 10.06
C ASP A 183 27.65 38.95 9.34
N ASN A 184 26.59 38.24 9.72
CA ASN A 184 26.22 36.94 9.14
C ASN A 184 25.23 37.04 7.96
N LYS A 185 25.55 37.86 6.95
CA LYS A 185 24.59 38.16 5.86
C LYS A 185 24.35 37.00 4.90
N LEU A 186 25.32 36.10 4.78
CA LEU A 186 25.25 34.91 3.92
C LEU A 186 24.87 33.65 4.70
N GLY A 187 24.43 33.79 5.96
CA GLY A 187 24.09 32.65 6.80
C GLY A 187 22.94 31.79 6.24
N PHE A 188 22.11 32.35 5.36
CA PHE A 188 21.08 31.62 4.63
C PHE A 188 21.64 30.48 3.74
N GLU A 189 22.91 30.54 3.32
CA GLU A 189 23.55 29.46 2.54
C GLU A 189 23.70 28.15 3.31
N ALA A 190 23.80 28.22 4.64
CA ALA A 190 23.84 27.02 5.46
C ALA A 190 22.53 26.21 5.40
N TYR A 191 21.44 26.82 4.91
CA TYR A 191 20.12 26.19 4.78
C TYR A 191 19.92 25.56 3.39
N THR A 192 20.79 25.82 2.40
CA THR A 192 20.62 25.38 1.00
C THR A 192 20.34 23.88 0.89
N LYS A 193 21.18 23.05 1.52
CA LYS A 193 21.00 21.59 1.53
C LYS A 193 19.66 21.18 2.16
N HIS A 194 19.29 21.82 3.26
CA HIS A 194 18.06 21.52 4.00
C HIS A 194 16.81 21.90 3.21
N PHE A 195 16.80 23.04 2.51
CA PHE A 195 15.70 23.38 1.60
C PHE A 195 15.51 22.34 0.51
N ILE A 196 16.60 21.90 -0.14
CA ILE A 196 16.54 20.85 -1.19
C ILE A 196 15.94 19.57 -0.62
N GLU A 197 16.42 19.10 0.52
CA GLU A 197 15.91 17.88 1.17
C GLU A 197 14.44 18.01 1.58
N SER A 198 14.06 19.13 2.20
CA SER A 198 12.68 19.40 2.64
C SER A 198 11.71 19.47 1.45
N PHE A 199 12.08 20.16 0.35
CA PHE A 199 11.23 20.25 -0.85
C PHE A 199 11.05 18.87 -1.50
N ASN A 200 12.15 18.11 -1.65
CA ASN A 200 12.11 16.76 -2.20
C ASN A 200 11.23 15.81 -1.36
N GLN A 201 11.29 15.91 -0.02
CA GLN A 201 10.43 15.14 0.88
C GLN A 201 8.93 15.46 0.71
N LYS A 202 8.60 16.66 0.24
CA LYS A 202 7.23 17.08 -0.10
C LYS A 202 6.86 16.84 -1.57
N GLY A 203 7.73 16.18 -2.34
CA GLY A 203 7.52 15.95 -3.78
C GLY A 203 7.57 17.22 -4.63
N LEU A 204 8.22 18.28 -4.13
CA LEU A 204 8.39 19.54 -4.84
C LEU A 204 9.84 19.74 -5.27
N ILE A 205 10.01 20.34 -6.44
CA ILE A 205 11.30 20.76 -6.97
C ILE A 205 11.09 22.21 -7.42
N TYR A 206 11.87 23.14 -6.87
CA TYR A 206 11.84 24.53 -7.33
C TYR A 206 12.58 24.65 -8.67
N ASP A 207 12.08 25.48 -9.57
CA ASP A 207 12.72 25.76 -10.86
C ASP A 207 13.89 26.75 -10.70
N SER A 208 13.80 27.64 -9.71
CA SER A 208 14.84 28.61 -9.37
C SER A 208 14.74 29.01 -7.89
N ALA A 209 15.88 29.33 -7.30
CA ALA A 209 16.04 29.88 -5.96
C ALA A 209 16.92 31.14 -6.04
N SER A 210 16.37 32.23 -6.60
CA SER A 210 17.10 33.46 -6.84
C SER A 210 17.37 34.24 -5.55
N ILE A 211 18.56 34.82 -5.42
CA ILE A 211 18.87 35.75 -4.32
C ILE A 211 18.26 37.11 -4.61
N ILE A 212 17.59 37.66 -3.61
CA ILE A 212 16.95 38.98 -3.66
C ILE A 212 17.54 39.91 -2.60
N TYR A 213 17.47 41.21 -2.85
CA TYR A 213 17.88 42.22 -1.89
C TYR A 213 16.93 43.41 -1.86
N ARG A 214 16.93 44.15 -0.74
CA ARG A 214 16.30 45.47 -0.62
C ARG A 214 17.19 46.40 0.19
N PRO A 215 17.04 47.73 0.07
CA PRO A 215 17.75 48.68 0.92
C PRO A 215 17.50 48.40 2.41
N ALA A 216 18.54 48.47 3.26
CA ALA A 216 18.41 48.16 4.68
C ALA A 216 17.52 49.16 5.46
N ASN A 217 17.32 50.36 4.92
CA ASN A 217 16.49 51.40 5.51
C ASN A 217 14.98 51.24 5.22
N THR A 218 14.58 50.15 4.58
CA THR A 218 13.17 49.88 4.29
C THR A 218 12.79 48.44 4.63
N THR A 219 11.58 48.30 5.18
CA THR A 219 10.86 47.03 5.35
C THR A 219 9.76 46.86 4.30
N ALA A 220 9.67 47.77 3.33
CA ALA A 220 8.63 47.74 2.32
C ALA A 220 8.77 46.50 1.43
N ILE A 221 7.70 45.69 1.39
CA ILE A 221 7.63 44.41 0.68
C ILE A 221 7.77 44.60 -0.84
N ASN A 222 7.35 45.74 -1.39
CA ASN A 222 7.47 46.04 -2.82
C ASN A 222 8.87 46.48 -3.28
N LYS A 223 9.87 46.55 -2.38
CA LYS A 223 11.22 47.02 -2.70
C LYS A 223 12.26 45.92 -2.89
N TRP A 224 11.82 44.66 -2.99
CA TRP A 224 12.69 43.54 -3.37
C TRP A 224 13.21 43.68 -4.80
N GLN A 225 14.50 43.42 -4.99
CA GLN A 225 15.21 43.44 -6.27
C GLN A 225 16.03 42.17 -6.44
N LEU A 226 16.23 41.72 -7.69
CA LEU A 226 17.04 40.53 -7.99
C LEU A 226 18.52 40.86 -7.91
N MET A 227 19.30 39.98 -7.25
CA MET A 227 20.75 40.05 -7.31
C MET A 227 21.25 39.53 -8.66
N ARG A 228 21.98 40.37 -9.38
CA ARG A 228 22.56 40.05 -10.68
C ARG A 228 24.09 40.14 -10.67
N VAL A 229 24.73 39.33 -11.49
CA VAL A 229 26.20 39.32 -11.66
C VAL A 229 26.69 40.60 -12.35
N GLY A 230 25.86 41.26 -13.16
CA GLY A 230 26.12 42.58 -13.74
C GLY A 230 24.94 43.52 -13.56
N ASP A 231 25.14 44.81 -13.83
CA ASP A 231 24.14 45.85 -13.56
C ASP A 231 23.08 45.99 -14.67
N ASN A 232 23.26 45.28 -15.79
CA ASN A 232 22.35 45.33 -16.93
C ASN A 232 21.16 44.37 -16.76
N ARG A 233 19.99 44.77 -17.24
CA ARG A 233 18.83 43.87 -17.44
C ARG A 233 19.24 42.74 -18.39
N GLY A 234 19.10 41.49 -17.94
CA GLY A 234 19.55 40.29 -18.65
C GLY A 234 20.88 39.69 -18.17
N ALA A 235 21.56 40.32 -17.20
CA ALA A 235 22.70 39.67 -16.54
C ALA A 235 22.25 38.46 -15.71
N LYS A 236 23.12 37.43 -15.64
CA LYS A 236 22.88 36.20 -14.86
C LYS A 236 22.44 36.56 -13.44
N ILE A 237 21.35 35.94 -12.97
CA ILE A 237 20.88 36.05 -11.60
C ILE A 237 21.76 35.20 -10.69
N ILE A 238 22.01 35.69 -9.48
CA ILE A 238 22.72 34.94 -8.46
C ILE A 238 21.69 34.05 -7.77
N GLU A 239 21.92 32.74 -7.85
CA GLU A 239 21.06 31.72 -7.24
C GLU A 239 21.63 31.27 -5.89
N LEU A 240 20.78 30.68 -5.06
CA LEU A 240 21.16 30.04 -3.81
C LEU A 240 22.16 28.89 -4.08
N GLY A 241 23.27 28.86 -3.33
CA GLY A 241 24.39 27.94 -3.56
C GLY A 241 25.53 28.53 -4.41
N ASP A 242 25.26 29.55 -5.24
CA ASP A 242 26.27 30.22 -6.06
C ASP A 242 26.93 31.41 -5.35
N THR A 243 26.45 31.82 -4.18
CA THR A 243 26.81 33.12 -3.56
C THR A 243 28.29 33.25 -3.17
N ILE A 244 28.98 32.14 -2.87
CA ILE A 244 30.42 32.13 -2.56
C ILE A 244 31.24 32.76 -3.69
N SER A 245 30.84 32.53 -4.94
CA SER A 245 31.49 33.08 -6.12
C SER A 245 31.29 34.59 -6.28
N TYR A 246 30.34 35.18 -5.56
CA TYR A 246 29.91 36.58 -5.70
C TYR A 246 29.88 37.35 -4.38
N ILE A 247 30.67 36.91 -3.38
CA ILE A 247 30.68 37.49 -2.02
C ILE A 247 30.91 39.02 -2.00
N THR A 248 31.67 39.56 -2.96
CA THR A 248 31.98 41.00 -3.05
C THR A 248 30.76 41.86 -3.39
N LYS A 249 29.67 41.26 -3.89
CA LYS A 249 28.41 41.97 -4.17
C LYS A 249 27.50 42.13 -2.94
N PHE A 250 27.86 41.53 -1.81
CA PHE A 250 27.04 41.57 -0.60
C PHE A 250 27.42 42.76 0.32
N GLU A 251 26.74 43.88 0.12
CA GLU A 251 26.94 45.15 0.84
C GLU A 251 26.34 45.16 2.26
N LYS A 252 26.79 46.09 3.12
CA LYS A 252 26.32 46.22 4.53
C LYS A 252 24.98 46.93 4.71
N ASN A 253 24.58 47.72 3.73
CA ASN A 253 23.37 48.54 3.73
C ASN A 253 22.20 47.88 2.98
N LYS A 254 22.22 46.55 2.82
CA LYS A 254 21.19 45.78 2.12
C LYS A 254 20.71 44.63 2.99
N ASN A 255 19.41 44.37 2.93
CA ASN A 255 18.78 43.17 3.48
C ASN A 255 18.62 42.15 2.36
N TYR A 256 18.79 40.87 2.66
CA TYR A 256 18.80 39.78 1.68
C TYR A 256 17.64 38.82 1.91
N GLY A 257 17.34 38.03 0.89
CA GLY A 257 16.33 36.98 0.95
C GLY A 257 16.48 36.02 -0.22
N ILE A 258 15.54 35.08 -0.30
CA ILE A 258 15.49 34.05 -1.34
C ILE A 258 14.10 34.12 -1.99
N ARG A 259 14.06 34.09 -3.32
CA ARG A 259 12.84 33.90 -4.11
C ARG A 259 12.83 32.47 -4.66
N PHE A 260 11.96 31.62 -4.12
CA PHE A 260 11.72 30.29 -4.68
C PHE A 260 10.62 30.35 -5.73
N SER A 261 10.90 29.85 -6.92
CA SER A 261 10.00 29.89 -8.08
C SER A 261 9.58 28.49 -8.50
N PHE A 262 8.28 28.30 -8.73
CA PHE A 262 7.69 27.02 -9.16
C PHE A 262 6.78 27.25 -10.37
N TYR A 263 7.12 26.67 -11.51
CA TYR A 263 6.26 26.67 -12.69
C TYR A 263 5.08 25.73 -12.49
N THR A 264 3.91 26.25 -12.81
CA THR A 264 2.65 25.53 -12.78
C THR A 264 2.26 25.16 -14.19
N ASP A 265 1.81 23.92 -14.38
CA ASP A 265 1.30 23.46 -15.67
C ASP A 265 -0.21 23.71 -15.68
N MET A 266 -0.64 24.87 -16.18
CA MET A 266 -2.07 25.25 -16.19
C MET A 266 -2.95 24.26 -16.93
N LYS A 267 -2.40 23.56 -17.93
CA LYS A 267 -3.12 22.49 -18.60
C LYS A 267 -3.32 21.33 -17.62
N LYS A 268 -2.26 20.87 -16.95
CA LYS A 268 -2.39 19.89 -15.87
C LYS A 268 -3.20 20.36 -14.68
N ILE A 269 -3.31 21.65 -14.36
CA ILE A 269 -4.15 22.13 -13.24
C ILE A 269 -5.63 22.10 -13.62
N LYS A 270 -5.95 22.53 -14.84
CA LYS A 270 -7.30 22.39 -15.43
C LYS A 270 -7.67 20.91 -15.65
N ASP A 271 -6.68 20.09 -15.97
CA ASP A 271 -6.81 18.65 -16.22
C ASP A 271 -6.48 17.80 -14.96
N ASN A 272 -6.12 18.38 -13.80
CA ASN A 272 -5.58 17.66 -12.61
C ASN A 272 -6.61 16.75 -11.95
N GLU A 273 -7.84 16.84 -12.44
CA GLU A 273 -8.95 15.98 -12.10
C GLU A 273 -8.95 14.67 -12.91
N LEU A 274 -8.00 14.48 -13.81
CA LEU A 274 -7.96 13.34 -14.73
C LEU A 274 -6.72 12.47 -14.52
N LEU A 275 -6.98 11.21 -14.16
CA LEU A 275 -5.97 10.15 -14.17
C LEU A 275 -5.36 10.04 -15.57
N LYS A 276 -4.03 9.92 -15.64
CA LYS A 276 -3.34 9.77 -16.91
C LYS A 276 -3.28 8.31 -17.35
N ALA A 277 -3.31 8.12 -18.66
CA ALA A 277 -3.17 6.81 -19.29
C ALA A 277 -1.80 6.14 -19.04
N ASP A 278 -0.76 6.93 -18.74
CA ASP A 278 0.59 6.44 -18.45
C ASP A 278 0.79 6.01 -16.99
N GLY A 279 -0.22 6.17 -16.13
CA GLY A 279 -0.15 5.85 -14.71
C GLY A 279 0.77 6.77 -13.90
N SER A 280 1.21 7.90 -14.44
CA SER A 280 2.13 8.82 -13.75
C SER A 280 1.48 9.61 -12.61
N VAL A 281 0.16 9.48 -12.43
CA VAL A 281 -0.64 10.23 -11.45
C VAL A 281 -1.28 9.25 -10.49
N PHE A 282 -1.03 9.45 -9.20
CA PHE A 282 -1.57 8.64 -8.13
C PHE A 282 -3.07 8.87 -7.96
N ALA A 283 -3.84 7.79 -7.80
CA ALA A 283 -5.25 7.84 -7.45
C ALA A 283 -5.42 7.55 -5.95
N GLU A 284 -5.95 8.51 -5.19
CA GLU A 284 -6.31 8.28 -3.78
C GLU A 284 -7.42 7.25 -3.65
N LYS A 285 -8.39 7.29 -4.58
CA LYS A 285 -9.52 6.38 -4.66
C LYS A 285 -10.04 6.33 -6.10
N LEU A 286 -10.39 5.15 -6.57
CA LEU A 286 -11.04 4.95 -7.86
C LEU A 286 -12.37 4.22 -7.66
N CYS A 287 -13.45 4.76 -8.21
CA CYS A 287 -14.80 4.19 -8.10
C CYS A 287 -15.36 3.89 -9.48
N TRP A 288 -16.14 2.81 -9.59
CA TRP A 288 -16.87 2.47 -10.79
C TRP A 288 -18.26 3.11 -10.78
N SER A 289 -18.70 3.58 -11.95
CA SER A 289 -20.04 4.11 -12.15
C SER A 289 -21.06 2.99 -12.37
N GLU A 290 -22.21 3.06 -11.72
CA GLU A 290 -23.37 2.23 -12.05
C GLU A 290 -24.25 2.87 -13.13
N LYS A 291 -25.19 2.09 -13.69
CA LYS A 291 -26.06 2.49 -14.82
C LYS A 291 -26.86 3.78 -14.58
N ASP A 292 -27.09 4.13 -13.31
CA ASP A 292 -27.86 5.30 -12.88
C ASP A 292 -26.98 6.49 -12.44
N GLN A 293 -25.67 6.50 -12.79
CA GLN A 293 -24.68 7.49 -12.32
C GLN A 293 -24.38 7.46 -10.82
N ASP A 294 -24.89 6.46 -10.10
CA ASP A 294 -24.52 6.21 -8.72
C ASP A 294 -23.08 5.68 -8.59
N ILE A 295 -22.47 5.98 -7.44
CA ILE A 295 -21.15 5.49 -7.07
C ILE A 295 -21.25 4.00 -6.71
N GLY A 296 -20.69 3.16 -7.58
CA GLY A 296 -20.50 1.73 -7.39
C GLY A 296 -19.28 1.42 -6.50
N PRO A 297 -18.74 0.19 -6.58
CA PRO A 297 -17.59 -0.22 -5.78
C PRO A 297 -16.36 0.67 -6.00
N CYS A 298 -15.55 0.82 -4.96
CA CYS A 298 -14.33 1.63 -5.00
C CYS A 298 -13.11 0.85 -4.52
N ILE A 299 -11.94 1.23 -5.03
CA ILE A 299 -10.62 0.74 -4.64
C ILE A 299 -9.79 1.90 -4.11
N SER A 300 -9.12 1.69 -2.97
CA SER A 300 -8.18 2.66 -2.38
C SER A 300 -7.01 1.96 -1.69
N PRO A 301 -5.88 2.64 -1.44
CA PRO A 301 -4.83 2.12 -0.57
C PRO A 301 -5.36 1.88 0.85
N TYR A 302 -4.91 0.82 1.50
CA TYR A 302 -5.22 0.58 2.92
C TYR A 302 -4.44 1.57 3.81
N ASN A 303 -5.14 2.30 4.69
CA ASN A 303 -4.59 3.24 5.70
C ASN A 303 -3.98 4.58 5.21
N ASN A 304 -4.18 5.02 3.97
CA ASN A 304 -3.75 6.35 3.44
C ASN A 304 -2.26 6.72 3.60
N LYS A 305 -1.45 5.84 4.18
CA LYS A 305 0.01 5.85 4.12
C LYS A 305 0.39 4.83 3.05
N LEU A 306 1.53 5.04 2.40
CA LEU A 306 2.20 3.99 1.63
C LEU A 306 2.51 2.84 2.61
N ASP A 307 1.53 1.95 2.81
CA ASP A 307 1.65 0.78 3.69
C ASP A 307 2.76 -0.10 3.12
N GLU A 308 3.71 -0.49 3.96
CA GLU A 308 4.85 -1.37 3.61
C GLU A 308 4.36 -2.69 2.99
N ASN A 309 3.08 -3.03 3.19
CA ASN A 309 2.47 -4.25 2.70
C ASN A 309 1.74 -4.14 1.34
N ASN A 310 1.74 -2.97 0.68
CA ASN A 310 1.15 -2.76 -0.66
C ASN A 310 -0.31 -3.26 -0.80
N LYS A 311 -1.15 -3.02 0.20
CA LYS A 311 -2.54 -3.52 0.23
C LYS A 311 -3.51 -2.52 -0.42
N LEU A 312 -4.41 -3.05 -1.24
CA LEU A 312 -5.58 -2.34 -1.76
C LEU A 312 -6.84 -2.81 -1.04
N LEU A 313 -7.69 -1.86 -0.65
CA LEU A 313 -8.98 -2.08 -0.02
C LEU A 313 -10.10 -1.88 -1.05
N ILE A 314 -11.05 -2.81 -1.07
CA ILE A 314 -12.25 -2.74 -1.91
C ILE A 314 -13.46 -2.48 -1.01
N THR A 315 -14.26 -1.47 -1.34
CA THR A 315 -15.47 -1.10 -0.58
C THR A 315 -16.71 -1.10 -1.47
N SER A 316 -17.87 -1.41 -0.90
CA SER A 316 -19.15 -1.37 -1.62
C SER A 316 -19.55 0.07 -1.99
N GLY A 317 -20.38 0.17 -3.03
CA GLY A 317 -20.99 1.44 -3.47
C GLY A 317 -22.11 1.93 -2.55
N ASN A 318 -22.67 3.09 -2.85
CA ASN A 318 -23.62 3.78 -1.98
C ASN A 318 -24.97 3.05 -1.82
N LYS A 319 -25.43 2.32 -2.86
CA LYS A 319 -26.70 1.58 -2.84
C LYS A 319 -26.67 0.34 -1.93
N ASN A 320 -25.51 -0.27 -1.71
CA ASN A 320 -25.36 -1.57 -1.05
C ASN A 320 -24.53 -1.49 0.25
N LYS A 321 -24.64 -0.38 1.01
CA LYS A 321 -23.92 -0.21 2.28
C LYS A 321 -24.36 -1.21 3.36
N SER A 322 -25.63 -1.64 3.35
CA SER A 322 -26.20 -2.59 4.32
C SER A 322 -25.65 -4.01 4.17
N ASP A 323 -25.38 -4.43 2.94
CA ASP A 323 -25.08 -5.83 2.62
C ASP A 323 -23.58 -6.14 2.75
N GLN A 324 -22.73 -5.10 2.86
CA GLN A 324 -21.28 -5.17 3.11
C GLN A 324 -20.56 -6.25 2.29
N ALA A 325 -20.93 -6.40 1.02
CA ALA A 325 -20.42 -7.47 0.15
C ALA A 325 -19.67 -6.94 -1.08
N PRO A 326 -18.52 -6.24 -0.90
CA PRO A 326 -17.65 -5.97 -2.04
C PRO A 326 -17.16 -7.31 -2.63
N GLY A 327 -17.07 -7.37 -3.95
CA GLY A 327 -16.66 -8.59 -4.65
C GLY A 327 -15.79 -8.30 -5.87
N LEU A 328 -14.87 -9.22 -6.14
CA LEU A 328 -14.07 -9.25 -7.36
C LEU A 328 -14.65 -10.30 -8.30
N CYS A 329 -14.93 -9.91 -9.54
CA CYS A 329 -15.63 -10.75 -10.49
C CYS A 329 -14.83 -11.00 -11.78
N TRP A 330 -14.96 -12.19 -12.34
CA TRP A 330 -14.36 -12.62 -13.60
C TRP A 330 -15.44 -13.09 -14.58
N SER A 331 -15.42 -12.56 -15.79
CA SER A 331 -16.32 -12.91 -16.90
C SER A 331 -15.51 -13.27 -18.15
N LYS A 332 -16.05 -14.16 -18.99
CA LYS A 332 -15.43 -14.57 -20.27
C LYS A 332 -16.03 -13.84 -21.48
N ASP A 333 -16.82 -12.78 -21.26
CA ASP A 333 -17.50 -11.92 -22.25
C ASP A 333 -18.46 -12.60 -23.25
N LYS A 334 -18.45 -13.93 -23.40
CA LYS A 334 -19.31 -14.69 -24.34
C LYS A 334 -20.46 -15.45 -23.69
N SER A 335 -20.45 -15.56 -22.37
CA SER A 335 -21.48 -16.17 -21.54
C SER A 335 -21.70 -15.21 -20.38
N HIS A 336 -22.93 -14.93 -19.97
CA HIS A 336 -23.20 -14.13 -18.76
C HIS A 336 -22.86 -14.91 -17.49
N LEU A 337 -22.07 -15.99 -17.60
CA LEU A 337 -21.42 -16.67 -16.51
C LEU A 337 -20.35 -15.76 -15.90
N VAL A 338 -20.65 -15.21 -14.73
CA VAL A 338 -19.73 -14.37 -13.95
C VAL A 338 -19.39 -15.10 -12.66
N ASN A 339 -18.10 -15.22 -12.34
CA ASN A 339 -17.64 -15.76 -11.07
C ASN A 339 -17.21 -14.60 -10.18
N CYS A 340 -17.78 -14.47 -8.99
CA CYS A 340 -17.49 -13.39 -8.05
C CYS A 340 -16.99 -13.95 -6.73
N LEU A 341 -15.81 -13.50 -6.29
CA LEU A 341 -15.29 -13.71 -4.95
C LEU A 341 -15.68 -12.50 -4.10
N GLY A 342 -16.59 -12.68 -3.14
CA GLY A 342 -17.07 -11.63 -2.26
C GLY A 342 -17.05 -12.02 -0.79
N MET A 343 -17.27 -11.04 0.07
CA MET A 343 -17.49 -11.27 1.50
C MET A 343 -18.98 -11.17 1.80
N LYS A 344 -19.52 -12.07 2.64
CA LYS A 344 -20.86 -11.91 3.22
C LYS A 344 -20.78 -12.15 4.72
N LYS A 345 -21.57 -11.42 5.49
CA LYS A 345 -21.75 -11.71 6.91
C LYS A 345 -22.52 -13.02 7.07
N ASP A 346 -22.07 -13.85 8.01
CA ASP A 346 -22.83 -15.02 8.40
C ASP A 346 -24.14 -14.58 9.11
N GLU A 347 -25.23 -15.31 8.89
CA GLU A 347 -26.53 -15.03 9.52
C GLU A 347 -26.49 -15.28 11.05
N LYS A 348 -25.46 -15.99 11.54
CA LYS A 348 -25.34 -16.45 12.93
C LYS A 348 -24.05 -16.03 13.65
N GLY A 349 -23.18 -15.24 13.02
CA GLY A 349 -21.89 -14.85 13.58
C GLY A 349 -21.46 -13.43 13.19
N ASP A 350 -20.54 -12.85 13.97
CA ASP A 350 -19.92 -11.55 13.66
C ASP A 350 -18.85 -11.64 12.56
N ASP A 351 -18.44 -12.86 12.20
CA ASP A 351 -17.38 -13.09 11.22
C ASP A 351 -17.90 -13.01 9.78
N SER A 352 -17.09 -12.36 8.94
CA SER A 352 -17.35 -12.29 7.49
C SER A 352 -16.70 -13.47 6.79
N LEU A 353 -17.49 -14.23 6.04
CA LEU A 353 -17.02 -15.38 5.28
C LEU A 353 -16.76 -14.99 3.81
N LEU A 354 -15.75 -15.62 3.22
CA LEU A 354 -15.44 -15.50 1.80
C LEU A 354 -16.28 -16.49 0.99
N TYR A 355 -17.00 -15.99 -0.01
CA TYR A 355 -17.84 -16.78 -0.89
C TYR A 355 -17.40 -16.60 -2.34
N LEU A 356 -17.22 -17.73 -3.03
CA LEU A 356 -17.12 -17.76 -4.48
C LEU A 356 -18.48 -18.12 -5.07
N THR A 357 -19.10 -17.19 -5.78
CA THR A 357 -20.41 -17.36 -6.41
C THR A 357 -20.27 -17.35 -7.93
N SER A 358 -20.92 -18.29 -8.60
CA SER A 358 -21.12 -18.28 -10.05
C SER A 358 -22.55 -17.82 -10.36
N VAL A 359 -22.69 -16.72 -11.09
CA VAL A 359 -23.96 -16.22 -11.60
C VAL A 359 -24.13 -16.73 -13.02
N THR A 360 -25.25 -17.40 -13.32
CA THR A 360 -25.55 -17.96 -14.65
C THR A 360 -26.41 -17.02 -15.50
N ASP A 361 -26.61 -17.34 -16.79
CA ASP A 361 -27.38 -16.51 -17.74
C ASP A 361 -28.83 -16.20 -17.29
N ASN A 362 -29.39 -17.01 -16.37
CA ASN A 362 -30.73 -16.80 -15.80
C ASN A 362 -30.70 -16.01 -14.48
N ASN A 363 -29.61 -15.30 -14.17
CA ASN A 363 -29.35 -14.64 -12.88
C ASN A 363 -29.45 -15.57 -11.65
N GLN A 364 -29.29 -16.88 -11.83
CA GLN A 364 -29.23 -17.81 -10.70
C GLN A 364 -27.81 -17.85 -10.15
N GLU A 365 -27.70 -17.56 -8.85
CA GLU A 365 -26.48 -17.75 -8.07
C GLU A 365 -26.30 -19.21 -7.69
N LYS A 366 -25.07 -19.72 -7.87
CA LYS A 366 -24.63 -21.04 -7.41
C LYS A 366 -23.24 -20.92 -6.80
N THR A 367 -22.85 -21.89 -5.97
CA THR A 367 -21.47 -21.97 -5.47
C THR A 367 -20.51 -22.18 -6.64
N GLY A 368 -19.51 -21.30 -6.75
CA GLY A 368 -18.46 -21.40 -7.75
C GLY A 368 -17.39 -22.41 -7.37
N THR A 369 -16.61 -22.85 -8.36
CA THR A 369 -15.52 -23.80 -8.17
C THR A 369 -14.17 -23.13 -8.36
N LEU A 370 -13.32 -23.16 -7.34
CA LEU A 370 -11.92 -22.77 -7.42
C LEU A 370 -11.05 -24.02 -7.57
N VAL A 371 -10.30 -24.11 -8.67
CA VAL A 371 -9.30 -25.17 -8.85
C VAL A 371 -7.94 -24.64 -8.42
N SER A 372 -7.44 -25.12 -7.28
CA SER A 372 -6.15 -24.70 -6.71
C SER A 372 -5.58 -25.78 -5.80
N ASN A 373 -4.27 -25.69 -5.51
CA ASN A 373 -3.66 -26.42 -4.40
C ASN A 373 -3.99 -25.69 -3.09
N ILE A 374 -4.72 -26.35 -2.20
CA ILE A 374 -5.15 -25.79 -0.92
C ILE A 374 -4.26 -26.37 0.19
N ILE A 375 -3.81 -25.49 1.07
CA ILE A 375 -3.18 -25.85 2.35
C ILE A 375 -4.09 -25.32 3.45
N MET A 376 -4.55 -26.21 4.31
CA MET A 376 -5.35 -25.89 5.49
C MET A 376 -4.43 -25.78 6.70
N HIS A 377 -4.74 -24.85 7.59
CA HIS A 377 -4.08 -24.72 8.89
C HIS A 377 -5.06 -25.14 9.97
N ASP A 378 -4.69 -26.14 10.76
CA ASP A 378 -5.38 -26.50 11.98
C ASP A 378 -4.77 -25.70 13.13
N GLU A 379 -5.54 -24.77 13.69
CA GLU A 379 -5.07 -23.92 14.79
C GLU A 379 -4.85 -24.69 16.10
N GLU A 380 -5.62 -25.75 16.34
CA GLU A 380 -5.54 -26.53 17.59
C GLU A 380 -4.25 -27.35 17.62
N ASN A 381 -3.95 -28.03 16.52
CA ASN A 381 -2.78 -28.89 16.39
C ASN A 381 -1.55 -28.20 15.79
N LYS A 382 -1.71 -26.95 15.31
CA LYS A 382 -0.67 -26.17 14.59
C LYS A 382 -0.11 -26.93 13.39
N GLU A 383 -0.98 -27.64 12.70
CA GLU A 383 -0.63 -28.50 11.56
C GLU A 383 -1.05 -27.84 10.24
N TYR A 384 -0.23 -28.00 9.20
CA TYR A 384 -0.59 -27.65 7.83
C TYR A 384 -0.78 -28.91 7.00
N TYR A 385 -1.92 -29.04 6.33
CA TYR A 385 -2.22 -30.22 5.53
C TYR A 385 -2.99 -29.91 4.25
N THR A 386 -2.87 -30.78 3.25
CA THR A 386 -3.64 -30.70 2.00
C THR A 386 -4.89 -31.56 2.06
N PRO A 387 -5.91 -31.32 1.20
CA PRO A 387 -7.05 -32.21 1.07
C PRO A 387 -6.64 -33.67 0.82
N VAL A 388 -7.35 -34.60 1.45
CA VAL A 388 -7.08 -36.04 1.35
C VAL A 388 -7.64 -36.60 0.06
N ARG A 389 -6.82 -37.36 -0.67
CA ARG A 389 -7.24 -38.15 -1.83
C ARG A 389 -7.39 -39.62 -1.43
N ALA A 390 -8.56 -40.19 -1.71
CA ALA A 390 -8.87 -41.60 -1.48
C ALA A 390 -8.76 -42.44 -2.77
N MET A 391 -8.24 -43.66 -2.66
CA MET A 391 -8.08 -44.61 -3.78
C MET A 391 -8.45 -46.03 -3.33
N TYR A 392 -9.36 -46.69 -4.04
CA TYR A 392 -9.66 -48.10 -3.84
C TYR A 392 -8.61 -48.97 -4.54
N LEU A 393 -7.97 -49.88 -3.81
CA LEU A 393 -6.89 -50.73 -4.31
C LEU A 393 -7.06 -52.16 -3.80
N ASN A 394 -6.59 -53.14 -4.58
CA ASN A 394 -6.61 -54.56 -4.22
C ASN A 394 -5.21 -55.14 -4.36
N PHE A 395 -4.80 -56.01 -3.42
CA PHE A 395 -3.55 -56.74 -3.56
C PHE A 395 -3.67 -57.84 -4.63
N LYS A 396 -2.55 -58.38 -5.09
CA LYS A 396 -2.50 -59.32 -6.23
C LYS A 396 -1.87 -60.69 -5.93
N GLY A 397 -1.39 -60.89 -4.71
CA GLY A 397 -0.73 -62.11 -4.26
C GLY A 397 -1.71 -63.27 -4.14
N VAL A 398 -1.20 -64.48 -4.36
CA VAL A 398 -2.00 -65.71 -4.39
C VAL A 398 -1.34 -66.87 -3.66
N SER A 399 -0.22 -66.65 -2.97
CA SER A 399 0.64 -67.72 -2.44
C SER A 399 0.77 -67.66 -0.92
N ILE A 400 0.86 -68.84 -0.30
CA ILE A 400 1.11 -69.02 1.14
C ILE A 400 2.57 -68.66 1.45
N ARG A 401 2.78 -67.95 2.56
CA ARG A 401 4.08 -67.58 3.12
C ARG A 401 4.75 -68.81 3.74
N GLN A 402 6.01 -69.07 3.39
CA GLN A 402 6.79 -70.17 3.95
C GLN A 402 7.26 -69.86 5.39
N ALA A 403 7.48 -70.91 6.19
CA ALA A 403 8.05 -70.77 7.53
C ALA A 403 9.47 -70.16 7.49
N GLY A 404 9.76 -69.22 8.40
CA GLY A 404 11.04 -68.50 8.43
C GLY A 404 11.17 -67.33 7.43
N TYR A 405 10.10 -66.97 6.72
CA TYR A 405 10.09 -65.86 5.79
C TYR A 405 10.38 -64.51 6.45
N ASN A 406 11.28 -63.73 5.85
CA ASN A 406 11.56 -62.34 6.19
C ASN A 406 11.00 -61.44 5.08
N GLY A 407 10.22 -60.42 5.44
CA GLY A 407 9.52 -59.57 4.48
C GLY A 407 10.45 -58.61 3.76
N ASP A 408 10.39 -58.60 2.43
CA ASP A 408 11.01 -57.59 1.57
C ASP A 408 9.90 -56.81 0.87
N TYR A 409 9.40 -55.76 1.53
CA TYR A 409 8.27 -54.96 1.06
C TYR A 409 8.45 -54.40 -0.35
N ALA A 410 9.70 -54.25 -0.83
CA ALA A 410 9.99 -53.69 -2.14
C ALA A 410 9.85 -54.73 -3.27
N ASN A 411 10.14 -56.00 -2.98
CA ASN A 411 10.17 -57.09 -3.96
C ASN A 411 9.09 -58.16 -3.70
N GLU A 412 8.22 -57.92 -2.74
CA GLU A 412 7.12 -58.81 -2.38
C GLU A 412 6.09 -58.95 -3.50
N ASN A 413 5.83 -60.19 -3.93
CA ASN A 413 4.82 -60.45 -4.94
C ASN A 413 3.43 -60.02 -4.45
N GLY A 414 2.70 -59.30 -5.30
CA GLY A 414 1.33 -58.88 -5.03
C GLY A 414 1.18 -57.61 -4.21
N ASN A 415 2.28 -56.98 -3.78
CA ASN A 415 2.26 -55.69 -3.08
C ASN A 415 1.63 -54.58 -3.95
N ILE A 416 1.23 -53.50 -3.29
CA ILE A 416 0.72 -52.30 -3.96
C ILE A 416 1.85 -51.26 -3.94
N ILE A 417 2.21 -50.76 -5.12
CA ILE A 417 3.24 -49.74 -5.29
C ILE A 417 2.58 -48.48 -5.85
N LEU A 418 2.75 -47.35 -5.16
CA LEU A 418 2.25 -46.04 -5.60
C LEU A 418 3.41 -45.05 -5.64
N LYS A 419 3.41 -44.15 -6.63
CA LYS A 419 4.35 -43.02 -6.63
C LYS A 419 3.96 -42.04 -5.50
N GLN A 420 4.94 -41.50 -4.80
CA GLN A 420 4.71 -40.43 -3.82
C GLN A 420 4.17 -39.18 -4.52
N GLN A 421 3.21 -38.54 -3.88
CA GLN A 421 2.63 -37.29 -4.32
C GLN A 421 3.63 -36.14 -4.17
N GLU A 422 3.55 -35.17 -5.09
CA GLU A 422 4.31 -33.94 -4.95
C GLU A 422 3.62 -33.01 -3.97
N CYS A 423 4.34 -32.65 -2.90
CA CYS A 423 3.83 -31.78 -1.87
C CYS A 423 4.15 -30.30 -2.13
N PRO A 424 3.24 -29.39 -1.76
CA PRO A 424 3.47 -27.96 -1.88
C PRO A 424 4.50 -27.47 -0.84
N ILE A 425 4.93 -26.21 -1.01
CA ILE A 425 5.83 -25.53 -0.07
C ILE A 425 5.12 -25.36 1.28
N ASN A 426 5.87 -25.59 2.35
CA ASN A 426 5.44 -25.41 3.72
C ASN A 426 5.27 -23.91 4.05
N PRO A 427 4.06 -23.46 4.44
CA PRO A 427 3.82 -22.06 4.78
C PRO A 427 4.62 -21.56 6.00
N ILE A 428 5.07 -22.45 6.90
CA ILE A 428 5.79 -22.08 8.12
C ILE A 428 7.15 -21.46 7.83
N ASP A 429 7.91 -22.05 6.90
CA ASP A 429 9.28 -21.63 6.59
C ASP A 429 9.43 -21.05 5.17
N GLY A 430 8.41 -21.20 4.32
CA GLY A 430 8.40 -20.76 2.93
C GLY A 430 9.47 -21.42 2.06
N LYS A 431 10.07 -22.53 2.51
CA LYS A 431 11.25 -23.15 1.88
C LYS A 431 11.15 -24.66 1.77
N SER A 432 10.80 -25.36 2.85
CA SER A 432 10.65 -26.81 2.82
C SER A 432 9.35 -27.21 2.11
N LYS A 433 9.24 -28.47 1.69
CA LYS A 433 7.96 -29.04 1.25
C LYS A 433 7.31 -29.76 2.42
N LEU A 434 5.98 -29.80 2.43
CA LEU A 434 5.25 -30.69 3.33
C LEU A 434 5.64 -32.17 3.09
N TYR A 435 5.54 -33.00 4.11
CA TYR A 435 5.81 -34.43 4.01
C TYR A 435 4.67 -35.14 3.27
N PRO A 436 4.96 -36.02 2.30
CA PRO A 436 3.94 -36.88 1.73
C PRO A 436 3.46 -37.87 2.78
N ARG A 437 2.15 -38.06 2.88
CA ARG A 437 1.50 -38.96 3.82
C ARG A 437 0.69 -40.02 3.09
N LEU A 438 0.67 -41.24 3.64
CA LEU A 438 -0.21 -42.30 3.21
C LEU A 438 -0.74 -43.08 4.41
N SER A 439 -2.04 -43.30 4.46
CA SER A 439 -2.67 -44.29 5.35
C SER A 439 -3.52 -45.26 4.54
N ALA A 440 -3.76 -46.46 5.07
CA ALA A 440 -4.56 -47.48 4.41
C ALA A 440 -5.55 -48.08 5.39
N SER A 441 -6.82 -48.14 4.97
CA SER A 441 -7.90 -48.77 5.72
C SER A 441 -8.45 -49.94 4.94
N ILE A 442 -8.77 -51.05 5.61
CA ILE A 442 -9.39 -52.21 4.96
C ILE A 442 -10.76 -51.81 4.41
N SER A 443 -11.00 -52.09 3.12
CA SER A 443 -12.29 -51.87 2.46
C SER A 443 -13.12 -53.15 2.45
N SER A 444 -12.53 -54.27 2.04
CA SER A 444 -13.17 -55.58 2.06
C SER A 444 -12.12 -56.64 2.30
N PHE A 445 -12.50 -57.69 3.03
CA PHE A 445 -11.68 -58.88 3.17
C PHE A 445 -12.57 -60.12 3.28
N VAL A 446 -12.07 -61.26 2.83
CA VAL A 446 -12.79 -62.54 2.90
C VAL A 446 -11.80 -63.64 3.26
N GLY A 447 -12.09 -64.41 4.31
CA GLY A 447 -11.36 -65.64 4.59
C GLY A 447 -11.85 -66.77 3.69
N PHE A 448 -10.95 -67.50 3.05
CA PHE A 448 -11.27 -68.57 2.11
C PHE A 448 -10.61 -69.90 2.48
N LYS A 449 -11.34 -71.00 2.29
CA LYS A 449 -10.77 -72.34 2.44
C LYS A 449 -10.09 -72.75 1.15
N ASN A 450 -8.86 -73.24 1.30
CA ASN A 450 -8.02 -73.56 0.17
C ASN A 450 -8.17 -75.05 -0.19
N LYS A 451 -8.58 -75.35 -1.44
CA LYS A 451 -8.54 -76.73 -1.98
C LYS A 451 -7.22 -77.02 -2.73
N SER A 452 -6.38 -76.02 -2.99
CA SER A 452 -5.25 -76.11 -3.94
C SER A 452 -4.05 -75.18 -3.66
N ASP A 453 -3.84 -74.75 -2.41
CA ASP A 453 -2.79 -73.81 -1.96
C ASP A 453 -2.71 -72.46 -2.72
N LYS A 454 -3.80 -72.02 -3.38
CA LYS A 454 -3.84 -70.75 -4.14
C LYS A 454 -5.14 -69.93 -4.00
N VAL A 455 -5.00 -68.60 -4.05
CA VAL A 455 -6.09 -67.61 -4.02
C VAL A 455 -6.54 -67.19 -5.44
N GLU A 456 -6.72 -68.15 -6.35
CA GLU A 456 -6.76 -67.85 -7.80
C GLU A 456 -8.07 -67.22 -8.30
N GLY A 457 -9.24 -67.56 -7.75
CA GLY A 457 -10.52 -67.02 -8.23
C GLY A 457 -11.19 -66.00 -7.31
N MET A 458 -10.52 -65.53 -6.25
CA MET A 458 -11.01 -64.40 -5.46
C MET A 458 -10.57 -63.10 -6.11
N ASN A 459 -11.50 -62.17 -6.30
CA ASN A 459 -11.21 -60.91 -6.94
C ASN A 459 -11.95 -59.73 -6.31
N LEU A 460 -11.27 -59.01 -5.42
CA LEU A 460 -11.74 -57.74 -4.86
C LEU A 460 -11.21 -56.52 -5.63
N SER A 461 -10.80 -56.66 -6.90
CA SER A 461 -10.24 -55.54 -7.66
C SER A 461 -11.26 -54.47 -8.06
N SER A 462 -12.55 -54.79 -8.03
CA SER A 462 -13.63 -53.91 -8.44
C SER A 462 -14.61 -53.71 -7.29
N GLN A 463 -14.69 -52.49 -6.77
CA GLN A 463 -15.52 -52.16 -5.61
C GLN A 463 -17.02 -52.47 -5.85
N SER A 464 -17.51 -52.32 -7.08
CA SER A 464 -18.90 -52.60 -7.42
C SER A 464 -19.22 -54.09 -7.56
N GLN A 465 -18.19 -54.96 -7.62
CA GLN A 465 -18.33 -56.39 -7.90
C GLN A 465 -17.75 -57.29 -6.80
N THR A 466 -17.45 -56.73 -5.61
CA THR A 466 -16.83 -57.49 -4.50
C THR A 466 -17.66 -58.69 -4.04
N ARG A 467 -18.97 -58.70 -4.33
CA ARG A 467 -19.91 -59.79 -4.00
C ARG A 467 -20.15 -60.75 -5.18
N GLU A 468 -19.61 -60.48 -6.36
CA GLU A 468 -19.79 -61.30 -7.57
C GLU A 468 -18.71 -62.39 -7.70
N THR A 469 -17.77 -62.46 -6.76
CA THR A 469 -16.74 -63.50 -6.70
C THR A 469 -17.36 -64.89 -6.49
N GLU A 470 -16.84 -65.90 -7.19
CA GLU A 470 -17.33 -67.29 -7.16
C GLU A 470 -17.44 -67.88 -5.74
N ASN A 471 -18.32 -68.88 -5.56
CA ASN A 471 -18.60 -69.58 -4.30
C ASN A 471 -17.32 -70.18 -3.66
N TYR A 472 -16.80 -69.54 -2.62
CA TYR A 472 -15.78 -70.11 -1.73
C TYR A 472 -16.42 -70.68 -0.47
N ASP A 473 -15.85 -71.78 0.04
CA ASP A 473 -16.12 -72.18 1.42
C ASP A 473 -15.39 -71.17 2.34
N ASN A 474 -16.11 -70.47 3.21
CA ASN A 474 -15.51 -69.44 4.07
C ASN A 474 -14.59 -70.05 5.13
N ALA A 475 -13.36 -69.53 5.25
CA ALA A 475 -12.43 -69.86 6.32
C ALA A 475 -12.55 -68.86 7.49
N LEU A 476 -11.97 -69.22 8.64
CA LEU A 476 -11.83 -68.26 9.74
C LEU A 476 -10.61 -67.36 9.47
N THR A 477 -10.83 -66.05 9.40
CA THR A 477 -9.74 -65.06 9.36
C THR A 477 -9.22 -64.82 10.78
N GLY A 478 -7.92 -64.97 11.00
CA GLY A 478 -7.27 -64.66 12.27
C GLY A 478 -6.94 -63.18 12.39
N SER A 479 -6.14 -62.66 11.47
CA SER A 479 -5.66 -61.29 11.48
C SER A 479 -5.35 -60.79 10.07
N VAL A 480 -5.54 -59.48 9.86
CA VAL A 480 -5.07 -58.74 8.69
C VAL A 480 -4.11 -57.68 9.20
N ILE A 481 -2.86 -57.74 8.76
CA ILE A 481 -1.83 -56.73 9.04
C ILE A 481 -1.63 -55.94 7.77
N LEU A 482 -1.62 -54.62 7.87
CA LEU A 482 -1.23 -53.69 6.82
C LEU A 482 0.06 -52.99 7.24
N GLN A 483 1.01 -52.88 6.33
CA GLN A 483 2.24 -52.14 6.54
C GLN A 483 2.50 -51.23 5.34
N ILE A 484 2.94 -50.01 5.62
CA ILE A 484 3.26 -48.99 4.62
C ILE A 484 4.73 -48.62 4.80
N ASN A 485 5.49 -48.66 3.71
CA ASN A 485 6.89 -48.28 3.68
C ASN A 485 7.15 -47.24 2.59
N GLN A 486 8.14 -46.38 2.82
CA GLN A 486 8.53 -45.31 1.92
C GLN A 486 9.98 -45.52 1.45
N LYS A 487 10.22 -45.57 0.14
CA LYS A 487 11.58 -45.67 -0.44
C LYS A 487 11.61 -45.18 -1.88
N ASN A 488 12.68 -44.44 -2.26
CA ASN A 488 12.92 -43.99 -3.64
C ASN A 488 11.68 -43.38 -4.32
N ASP A 489 11.04 -42.40 -3.67
CA ASP A 489 9.83 -41.72 -4.15
C ASP A 489 8.61 -42.63 -4.42
N ASN A 490 8.60 -43.84 -3.83
CA ASN A 490 7.46 -44.75 -3.87
C ASN A 490 6.95 -45.09 -2.48
N TRP A 491 5.66 -45.37 -2.42
CA TRP A 491 4.95 -46.03 -1.33
C TRP A 491 4.82 -47.51 -1.66
N TYR A 492 5.17 -48.34 -0.69
CA TYR A 492 4.98 -49.79 -0.74
C TYR A 492 3.97 -50.16 0.34
N ILE A 493 2.82 -50.67 -0.08
CA ILE A 493 1.80 -51.16 0.84
C ILE A 493 1.81 -52.67 0.73
N THR A 494 1.96 -53.33 1.88
CA THR A 494 1.96 -54.77 2.00
C THR A 494 0.92 -55.23 3.01
N SER A 495 0.41 -56.43 2.84
CA SER A 495 -0.52 -57.06 3.76
C SER A 495 -0.10 -58.48 4.12
N THR A 496 -0.38 -58.88 5.36
CA THR A 496 -0.30 -60.27 5.79
C THR A 496 -1.66 -60.67 6.35
N VAL A 497 -2.23 -61.76 5.83
CA VAL A 497 -3.51 -62.30 6.31
C VAL A 497 -3.31 -63.70 6.83
N SER A 498 -3.79 -63.98 8.04
CA SER A 498 -3.86 -65.34 8.55
C SER A 498 -5.26 -65.91 8.38
N GLU A 499 -5.34 -67.12 7.83
CA GLU A 499 -6.60 -67.83 7.61
C GLU A 499 -6.47 -69.26 8.12
N SER A 500 -7.58 -69.82 8.60
CA SER A 500 -7.64 -71.18 9.15
C SER A 500 -8.73 -72.01 8.48
N ASP A 501 -8.32 -73.17 7.96
CA ASP A 501 -9.24 -74.25 7.60
C ASP A 501 -9.07 -75.39 8.60
N THR A 502 -10.11 -75.64 9.40
CA THR A 502 -10.14 -76.60 10.50
C THR A 502 -9.07 -76.35 11.59
N ASN A 503 -7.91 -77.02 11.52
CA ASN A 503 -6.86 -77.03 12.55
C ASN A 503 -5.50 -76.47 12.09
N LYS A 504 -5.39 -75.95 10.85
CA LYS A 504 -4.13 -75.41 10.30
C LYS A 504 -4.30 -73.92 9.98
N PHE A 505 -3.33 -73.11 10.41
CA PHE A 505 -3.24 -71.70 10.05
C PHE A 505 -2.26 -71.53 8.89
N ASP A 506 -2.74 -70.94 7.80
CA ASP A 506 -1.93 -70.51 6.68
C ASP A 506 -1.85 -68.98 6.67
N VAL A 507 -0.68 -68.45 6.31
CA VAL A 507 -0.41 -67.02 6.27
C VAL A 507 -0.18 -66.61 4.82
N TYR A 508 -0.94 -65.67 4.31
CA TYR A 508 -0.84 -65.16 2.95
C TYR A 508 -0.17 -63.79 2.93
N ALA A 509 0.72 -63.59 1.97
CA ALA A 509 1.34 -62.30 1.70
C ALA A 509 0.59 -61.61 0.54
N ASN A 510 0.18 -60.37 0.77
CA ASN A 510 -0.50 -59.49 -0.17
C ASN A 510 -1.67 -60.16 -0.92
N PRO A 511 -2.61 -60.85 -0.22
CA PRO A 511 -3.59 -61.69 -0.93
C PRO A 511 -4.65 -60.87 -1.66
N LYS A 512 -5.10 -61.36 -2.81
CA LYS A 512 -6.28 -60.83 -3.55
C LYS A 512 -7.59 -60.80 -2.75
N SER A 513 -7.59 -61.47 -1.59
CA SER A 513 -8.69 -61.52 -0.64
C SER A 513 -8.81 -60.29 0.25
N VAL A 514 -7.95 -59.29 0.08
CA VAL A 514 -8.01 -58.01 0.81
C VAL A 514 -7.94 -56.85 -0.15
N SER A 515 -8.91 -55.94 -0.04
CA SER A 515 -8.88 -54.63 -0.66
C SER A 515 -8.86 -53.53 0.38
N ILE A 516 -8.29 -52.38 0.02
CA ILE A 516 -8.05 -51.23 0.89
C ILE A 516 -8.53 -49.93 0.24
N ILE A 517 -8.80 -48.93 1.09
CA ILE A 517 -8.82 -47.53 0.72
C ILE A 517 -7.49 -46.91 1.15
N ALA A 518 -6.66 -46.53 0.18
CA ALA A 518 -5.47 -45.72 0.41
C ALA A 518 -5.83 -44.24 0.46
N LEU A 519 -5.43 -43.55 1.51
CA LEU A 519 -5.63 -42.13 1.77
C LEU A 519 -4.28 -41.43 1.65
N THR A 520 -4.17 -40.44 0.77
CA THR A 520 -2.93 -39.70 0.52
C THR A 520 -3.15 -38.19 0.68
N TRP A 521 -2.24 -37.52 1.38
CA TRP A 521 -2.23 -36.06 1.58
C TRP A 521 -0.81 -35.59 1.87
N CYS A 522 -0.58 -34.29 1.98
CA CYS A 522 0.68 -33.75 2.47
C CYS A 522 0.46 -33.08 3.82
N SER A 523 1.42 -33.17 4.74
CA SER A 523 1.31 -32.63 6.09
C SER A 523 2.64 -32.04 6.58
N SER A 524 2.59 -31.10 7.52
CA SER A 524 3.76 -30.64 8.27
C SER A 524 4.30 -31.69 9.24
N GLU A 525 3.50 -32.68 9.59
CA GLU A 525 3.91 -33.83 10.38
C GLU A 525 4.49 -34.96 9.50
N PRO A 526 5.56 -35.63 9.94
CA PRO A 526 6.15 -36.76 9.21
C PRO A 526 5.22 -37.98 9.17
N GLN A 527 5.53 -38.93 8.27
CA GLN A 527 4.71 -40.14 8.00
C GLN A 527 4.26 -40.90 9.23
#